data_AF-A0ABD2P6E8-F1
#
_entry.id   AF-A0ABD2P6E8-F1
#
_cell.length_a   1.000
_cell.length_b   1.000
_cell.length_c   1.000
_cell.angle_alpha   90.00
_cell.angle_beta   90.00
_cell.angle_gamma   90.00
#
_symmetry.space_group_name_H-M   'P 1'
#
loop_
_entity.id
_entity.type
_entity.pdbx_description
1 polymer ?
#
loop_
_entity_poly.entity_id
_entity_poly.type
_entity_poly.pdbx_seq_one_letter_code
_entity_poly.pdbx_strand_id
1 'polypeptide(L)'
;MQEFIEALVFYQYLKNGEIESWNNINKYFVYEEEGEVIPLLFSQFDFILGIADFTGELMRRCINNLGIGNIDDCFKLCDCVRFINTGFLGTISAGHKEIGRKVYTLKQSLAKMELVCYNLKIRGSEIPKHMLATVLESPQELNDEDEGFY
;
A
#
# COMPACT_ATOMS: atom_id res chain seq x y z
N MET A 1 -18.30 1.21 12.18
CA MET A 1 -18.41 0.11 11.19
C MET A 1 -17.25 0.10 10.22
N GLN A 2 -16.98 1.21 9.51
CA GLN A 2 -15.87 1.32 8.55
C GLN A 2 -14.51 0.88 9.12
N GLU A 3 -14.15 1.34 10.32
CA GLU A 3 -12.90 0.93 11.02
C GLU A 3 -12.82 -0.59 11.27
N PHE A 4 -13.93 -1.25 11.61
CA PHE A 4 -13.94 -2.70 11.78
C PHE A 4 -13.71 -3.41 10.45
N ILE A 5 -14.30 -2.90 9.36
CA ILE A 5 -14.12 -3.45 8.01
C ILE A 5 -12.66 -3.27 7.57
N GLU A 6 -12.08 -2.10 7.80
CA GLU A 6 -10.66 -1.85 7.58
C GLU A 6 -9.80 -2.87 8.34
N ALA A 7 -10.04 -3.06 9.63
CA ALA A 7 -9.28 -4.00 10.46
C ALA A 7 -9.44 -5.45 10.00
N LEU A 8 -10.68 -5.88 9.69
CA LEU A 8 -10.99 -7.23 9.23
C LEU A 8 -10.32 -7.53 7.89
N VAL A 9 -10.49 -6.64 6.90
CA VAL A 9 -9.92 -6.82 5.57
C VAL A 9 -8.40 -6.75 5.63
N PHE A 10 -7.83 -5.89 6.48
CA PHE A 10 -6.39 -5.86 6.68
C PHE A 10 -5.88 -7.19 7.23
N TYR A 11 -6.50 -7.72 8.28
CA TYR A 11 -6.13 -9.03 8.83
C TYR A 11 -6.24 -10.15 7.78
N GLN A 12 -7.35 -10.22 7.03
CA GLN A 12 -7.55 -11.25 6.00
C GLN A 12 -6.51 -11.15 4.89
N TYR A 13 -6.24 -9.94 4.40
CA TYR A 13 -5.24 -9.72 3.37
C TYR A 13 -3.84 -10.11 3.83
N LEU A 14 -3.47 -9.81 5.09
CA LEU A 14 -2.18 -10.23 5.64
C LEU A 14 -2.04 -11.75 5.79
N LYS A 15 -3.15 -12.44 6.04
CA LYS A 15 -3.17 -13.89 6.23
C LYS A 15 -3.19 -14.66 4.91
N ASN A 16 -4.00 -14.20 3.96
CA ASN A 16 -4.35 -14.96 2.75
C ASN A 16 -3.86 -14.31 1.45
N GLY A 17 -3.48 -13.03 1.48
CA GLY A 17 -3.10 -12.26 0.27
C GLY A 17 -4.29 -11.81 -0.59
N GLU A 18 -5.52 -11.99 -0.12
CA GLU A 18 -6.74 -11.71 -0.87
C GLU A 18 -7.75 -10.91 -0.04
N ILE A 19 -8.62 -10.17 -0.74
CA ILE A 19 -9.75 -9.44 -0.14
C ILE A 19 -11.00 -10.28 -0.35
N GLU A 20 -11.70 -10.61 0.73
CA GLU A 20 -12.96 -11.36 0.62
C GLU A 20 -14.09 -10.50 0.01
N SER A 21 -15.02 -11.17 -0.67
CA SER A 21 -16.20 -10.52 -1.24
C SER A 21 -17.16 -10.04 -0.15
N TRP A 22 -17.94 -8.99 -0.46
CA TRP A 22 -19.05 -8.50 0.39
C TRP A 22 -19.94 -9.65 0.89
N ASN A 23 -20.31 -10.58 0.01
CA ASN A 23 -21.21 -11.69 0.37
C ASN A 23 -20.61 -12.63 1.42
N ASN A 24 -19.29 -12.79 1.45
CA ASN A 24 -18.64 -13.60 2.48
C ASN A 24 -18.48 -12.81 3.77
N ILE A 25 -18.10 -11.54 3.67
CA ILE A 25 -17.92 -10.69 4.84
C ILE A 25 -19.26 -10.46 5.56
N ASN A 26 -20.35 -10.27 4.82
CA ASN A 26 -21.69 -10.09 5.37
C ASN A 26 -22.16 -11.31 6.18
N LYS A 27 -21.64 -12.51 5.93
CA LYS A 27 -21.99 -13.72 6.71
C LYS A 27 -21.44 -13.67 8.14
N TYR A 28 -20.32 -12.98 8.39
CA TYR A 28 -19.80 -12.80 9.75
C TYR A 28 -20.72 -11.95 10.65
N PHE A 29 -21.69 -11.27 10.04
CA PHE A 29 -22.63 -10.37 10.69
C PHE A 29 -24.03 -10.97 10.78
N VAL A 30 -24.19 -12.26 10.52
CA VAL A 30 -25.46 -12.97 10.69
C VAL A 30 -25.35 -13.84 11.94
N TYR A 31 -26.22 -13.57 12.91
CA TYR A 31 -26.29 -14.29 14.17
C TYR A 31 -27.54 -15.17 14.20
N GLU A 32 -27.50 -16.25 14.98
CA GLU A 32 -28.64 -17.12 15.22
C GLU A 32 -28.90 -17.18 16.73
N GLU A 33 -30.09 -16.76 17.16
CA GLU A 33 -30.51 -16.77 18.56
C GLU A 33 -31.91 -17.38 18.65
N GLU A 34 -32.07 -18.42 19.48
CA GLU A 34 -33.35 -19.14 19.67
C GLU A 34 -34.04 -19.62 18.37
N GLY A 35 -33.28 -19.84 17.30
CA GLY A 35 -33.79 -20.25 15.98
C GLY A 35 -34.22 -19.09 15.08
N GLU A 36 -34.05 -17.85 15.53
CA GLU A 36 -34.21 -16.64 14.72
C GLU A 36 -32.86 -16.17 14.16
N VAL A 37 -32.86 -15.84 12.86
CA VAL A 37 -31.69 -15.27 12.18
C VAL A 37 -31.71 -13.76 12.32
N ILE A 38 -30.71 -13.21 13.02
CA ILE A 38 -30.57 -11.79 13.31
C ILE A 38 -29.38 -11.23 12.51
N PRO A 39 -29.61 -10.53 11.38
CA PRO A 39 -28.55 -9.87 10.63
C PRO A 39 -28.19 -8.52 11.26
N LEU A 40 -26.90 -8.29 11.55
CA LEU A 40 -26.37 -6.96 11.78
C LEU A 40 -26.26 -6.22 10.44
N LEU A 41 -27.22 -5.33 10.19
CA LEU A 41 -27.28 -4.57 8.95
C LEU A 41 -26.23 -3.46 8.95
N PHE A 42 -25.35 -3.50 7.96
CA PHE A 42 -24.51 -2.37 7.59
C PHE A 42 -24.61 -2.12 6.09
N SER A 43 -24.32 -0.88 5.68
CA SER A 43 -24.48 -0.52 4.28
C SER A 43 -23.29 -1.02 3.44
N GLN A 44 -23.55 -1.33 2.17
CA GLN A 44 -22.48 -1.55 1.19
C GLN A 44 -21.56 -0.33 1.07
N PHE A 45 -22.09 0.87 1.37
CA PHE A 45 -21.29 2.09 1.44
C PHE A 45 -20.26 2.04 2.57
N ASP A 46 -20.63 1.61 3.77
CA ASP A 46 -19.68 1.45 4.89
C ASP A 46 -18.56 0.46 4.54
N PHE A 47 -18.87 -0.59 3.78
CA PHE A 47 -17.87 -1.51 3.29
C PHE A 47 -16.90 -0.86 2.31
N ILE A 48 -17.42 -0.20 1.28
CA ILE A 48 -16.59 0.50 0.30
C ILE A 48 -15.70 1.55 1.00
N LEU A 49 -16.24 2.30 1.96
CA LEU A 49 -15.48 3.30 2.70
C LEU A 49 -14.40 2.68 3.59
N GLY A 50 -14.68 1.55 4.24
CA GLY A 50 -13.66 0.78 4.98
C GLY A 50 -12.55 0.23 4.08
N ILE A 51 -12.88 -0.27 2.88
CA ILE A 51 -11.89 -0.67 1.87
C ILE A 51 -11.03 0.52 1.44
N ALA A 52 -11.60 1.72 1.36
CA ALA A 52 -10.83 2.90 1.01
C ALA A 52 -9.81 3.26 2.11
N ASP A 53 -10.19 3.20 3.39
CA ASP A 53 -9.29 3.48 4.51
C ASP A 53 -8.18 2.43 4.63
N PHE A 54 -8.51 1.16 4.43
CA PHE A 54 -7.57 0.05 4.34
C PHE A 54 -6.40 0.30 3.38
N THR A 55 -6.62 1.00 2.26
CA THR A 55 -5.52 1.32 1.32
C THR A 55 -4.47 2.27 1.92
N GLY A 56 -4.87 3.14 2.85
CA GLY A 56 -3.95 3.97 3.61
C GLY A 56 -3.05 3.15 4.52
N GLU A 57 -3.59 2.08 5.10
CA GLU A 57 -2.81 1.17 5.95
C GLU A 57 -1.85 0.29 5.13
N LEU A 58 -2.27 -0.18 3.94
CA LEU A 58 -1.36 -0.86 3.02
C LEU A 58 -0.19 0.04 2.57
N MET A 59 -0.45 1.33 2.36
CA MET A 59 0.59 2.30 2.04
C MET A 59 1.58 2.49 3.20
N ARG A 60 1.08 2.64 4.44
CA ARG A 60 1.96 2.69 5.64
C ARG A 60 2.82 1.44 5.75
N ARG A 61 2.23 0.25 5.57
CA ARG A 61 2.95 -1.02 5.58
C ARG A 61 4.00 -1.10 4.48
N CYS A 62 3.70 -0.64 3.27
CA CYS A 62 4.65 -0.60 2.15
C CYS A 62 5.89 0.24 2.48
N ILE A 63 5.70 1.43 3.08
CA ILE A 63 6.81 2.30 3.50
C ILE A 63 7.62 1.64 4.64
N ASN A 64 6.95 1.00 5.60
CA ASN A 64 7.64 0.30 6.69
C ASN A 64 8.45 -0.90 6.17
N ASN A 65 7.91 -1.66 5.21
CA ASN A 65 8.59 -2.78 4.58
C ASN A 65 9.83 -2.34 3.81
N LEU A 66 9.76 -1.19 3.11
CA LEU A 66 10.92 -0.56 2.49
C LEU A 66 12.03 -0.30 3.52
N GLY A 67 11.68 0.22 4.70
CA GLY A 67 12.65 0.54 5.76
C GLY A 67 13.38 -0.68 6.35
N ILE A 68 12.78 -1.87 6.29
CA ILE A 68 13.34 -3.12 6.82
C ILE A 68 13.98 -3.99 5.70
N GLY A 69 13.86 -3.57 4.43
CA GLY A 69 14.44 -4.27 3.27
C GLY A 69 13.57 -5.40 2.70
N ASN A 70 12.27 -5.46 3.05
CA ASN A 70 11.33 -6.41 2.46
C ASN A 70 10.73 -5.85 1.16
N ILE A 71 11.50 -5.98 0.07
CA ILE A 71 11.23 -5.37 -1.23
C ILE A 71 10.05 -6.02 -1.94
N ASP A 72 9.94 -7.35 -1.91
CA ASP A 72 8.91 -8.10 -2.65
C ASP A 72 7.50 -7.75 -2.18
N ASP A 73 7.33 -7.57 -0.87
CA ASP A 73 6.03 -7.20 -0.31
C ASP A 73 5.61 -5.79 -0.73
N CYS A 74 6.54 -4.85 -0.97
CA CYS A 74 6.20 -3.51 -1.46
C CYS A 74 5.46 -3.57 -2.81
N PHE A 75 5.92 -4.44 -3.73
CA PHE A 75 5.28 -4.63 -5.03
C PHE A 75 3.89 -5.25 -4.89
N LYS A 76 3.76 -6.33 -4.10
CA LYS A 76 2.45 -6.98 -3.84
C LYS A 76 1.44 -6.01 -3.25
N LEU A 77 1.85 -5.22 -2.25
CA LEU A 77 1.00 -4.21 -1.63
C LEU A 77 0.56 -3.16 -2.66
N CYS A 78 1.49 -2.69 -3.50
CA CYS A 78 1.20 -1.72 -4.54
C CYS A 78 0.19 -2.26 -5.56
N ASP A 79 0.34 -3.51 -6.00
CA ASP A 79 -0.57 -4.15 -6.94
C ASP A 79 -1.98 -4.34 -6.35
N CYS A 80 -2.09 -4.69 -5.08
CA CYS A 80 -3.37 -4.73 -4.38
C CYS A 80 -4.06 -3.35 -4.38
N VAL A 81 -3.34 -2.27 -4.06
CA VAL A 81 -3.91 -0.91 -4.05
C VAL A 81 -4.27 -0.44 -5.47
N ARG A 82 -3.51 -0.85 -6.51
CA ARG A 82 -3.90 -0.61 -7.91
C ARG A 82 -5.22 -1.30 -8.26
N PHE A 83 -5.37 -2.56 -7.87
CA PHE A 83 -6.60 -3.33 -8.09
C PHE A 83 -7.80 -2.63 -7.43
N ILE A 84 -7.66 -2.21 -6.17
CA ILE A 84 -8.69 -1.46 -5.44
C ILE A 84 -9.02 -0.15 -6.17
N ASN A 85 -7.99 0.64 -6.54
CA ASN A 85 -8.19 1.90 -7.25
C ASN A 85 -8.96 1.73 -8.57
N THR A 86 -8.67 0.66 -9.33
CA THR A 86 -9.44 0.33 -10.55
C THR A 86 -10.92 0.10 -10.23
N GLY A 87 -11.24 -0.63 -9.15
CA GLY A 87 -12.62 -0.80 -8.69
C GLY A 87 -13.30 0.53 -8.33
N PHE A 88 -12.57 1.43 -7.65
CA PHE A 88 -13.08 2.75 -7.30
C PHE A 88 -13.36 3.65 -8.51
N LEU A 89 -12.71 3.47 -9.65
CA LEU A 89 -13.01 4.24 -10.86
C LEU A 89 -14.46 4.05 -11.31
N GLY A 90 -15.05 2.86 -11.10
CA GLY A 90 -16.45 2.58 -11.38
C GLY A 90 -17.45 3.26 -10.42
N THR A 91 -16.97 3.74 -9.26
CA THR A 91 -17.82 4.34 -8.21
C THR A 91 -17.93 5.87 -8.31
N ILE A 92 -17.05 6.52 -9.09
CA ILE A 92 -16.93 7.99 -9.16
C ILE A 92 -18.21 8.66 -9.70
N SER A 93 -18.99 7.98 -10.53
CA SER A 93 -20.26 8.51 -11.08
C SER A 93 -21.38 8.64 -10.05
N ALA A 94 -21.21 8.11 -8.83
CA ALA A 94 -22.31 8.02 -7.86
C ALA A 94 -22.65 9.34 -7.13
N GLY A 95 -21.94 10.45 -7.37
CA GLY A 95 -22.24 11.76 -6.74
C GLY A 95 -22.03 11.82 -5.21
N HIS A 96 -21.48 10.76 -4.61
CA HIS A 96 -21.25 10.68 -3.17
C HIS A 96 -19.96 11.42 -2.77
N LYS A 97 -20.12 12.56 -2.10
CA LYS A 97 -19.01 13.45 -1.68
C LYS A 97 -17.93 12.72 -0.87
N GLU A 98 -18.35 11.78 -0.02
CA GLU A 98 -17.44 11.02 0.83
C GLU A 98 -16.56 10.06 0.03
N ILE A 99 -17.15 9.30 -0.90
CA ILE A 99 -16.40 8.45 -1.84
C ILE A 99 -15.38 9.30 -2.60
N GLY A 100 -15.78 10.47 -3.10
CA GLY A 100 -14.85 11.38 -3.79
C GLY A 100 -13.62 11.76 -2.96
N ARG A 101 -13.80 12.06 -1.66
CA ARG A 101 -12.69 12.36 -0.74
C ARG A 101 -11.80 11.15 -0.47
N LYS A 102 -12.40 9.97 -0.30
CA LYS A 102 -11.67 8.72 -0.10
C LYS A 102 -10.86 8.34 -1.34
N VAL A 103 -11.45 8.45 -2.54
CA VAL A 103 -10.76 8.24 -3.83
C VAL A 103 -9.60 9.22 -4.01
N TYR A 104 -9.77 10.48 -3.64
CA TYR A 104 -8.67 11.45 -3.67
C TYR A 104 -7.50 10.97 -2.79
N THR A 105 -7.78 10.54 -1.56
CA THR A 105 -6.76 10.05 -0.62
C THR A 105 -6.13 8.73 -1.10
N LEU A 106 -6.93 7.81 -1.62
CA LEU A 106 -6.49 6.56 -2.26
C LEU A 106 -5.46 6.82 -3.37
N LYS A 107 -5.72 7.79 -4.25
CA LYS A 107 -4.76 8.16 -5.32
C LYS A 107 -3.44 8.69 -4.76
N GLN A 108 -3.48 9.47 -3.69
CA GLN A 108 -2.28 9.94 -3.01
C GLN A 108 -1.51 8.79 -2.35
N SER A 109 -2.20 7.86 -1.71
CA SER A 109 -1.57 6.66 -1.12
C SER A 109 -0.92 5.80 -2.20
N LEU A 110 -1.63 5.56 -3.31
CA LEU A 110 -1.11 4.79 -4.43
C LEU A 110 0.13 5.44 -5.02
N ALA A 111 0.12 6.74 -5.31
CA ALA A 111 1.27 7.45 -5.87
C ALA A 111 2.54 7.29 -5.02
N LYS A 112 2.41 7.30 -3.68
CA LYS A 112 3.54 7.04 -2.77
C LYS A 112 4.09 5.62 -2.94
N MET A 113 3.20 4.61 -3.00
CA MET A 113 3.60 3.22 -3.18
C MET A 113 4.24 2.96 -4.54
N GLU A 114 3.74 3.61 -5.59
CA GLU A 114 4.32 3.51 -6.94
C GLU A 114 5.71 4.12 -6.99
N LEU A 115 5.92 5.26 -6.32
CA LEU A 115 7.24 5.87 -6.18
C LEU A 115 8.22 4.95 -5.42
N VAL A 116 7.75 4.27 -4.37
CA VAL A 116 8.54 3.25 -3.67
C VAL A 116 8.96 2.13 -4.63
N CYS A 117 8.00 1.55 -5.36
CA CYS A 117 8.28 0.46 -6.31
C CYS A 117 9.21 0.90 -7.44
N TYR A 118 9.03 2.11 -7.97
CA TYR A 118 9.90 2.71 -8.98
C TYR A 118 11.34 2.82 -8.49
N ASN A 119 11.54 3.40 -7.31
CA ASN A 119 12.86 3.57 -6.70
C ASN A 119 13.55 2.23 -6.43
N LEU A 120 12.80 1.24 -5.94
CA LEU A 120 13.28 -0.12 -5.74
C LEU A 120 13.73 -0.77 -7.06
N LYS A 121 12.92 -0.61 -8.11
CA LYS A 121 13.22 -1.21 -9.41
C LYS A 121 14.47 -0.59 -10.05
N ILE A 122 14.62 0.73 -10.01
CA ILE A 122 15.80 1.40 -10.57
C ILE A 122 17.05 1.02 -9.80
N ARG A 123 17.05 1.21 -8.46
CA ARG A 123 18.24 0.89 -7.64
C ARG A 123 18.62 -0.58 -7.70
N GLY A 124 17.64 -1.48 -7.73
CA GLY A 124 17.88 -2.92 -7.88
C GLY A 124 18.38 -3.33 -9.26
N SER A 125 18.31 -2.46 -10.26
CA SER A 125 18.82 -2.71 -11.62
C SER A 125 20.14 -1.99 -11.91
N GLU A 126 20.68 -1.23 -10.95
CA GLU A 126 21.97 -0.57 -11.09
C GLU A 126 23.11 -1.59 -10.97
N ILE A 127 24.08 -1.53 -11.90
CA ILE A 127 25.35 -2.25 -11.79
C ILE A 127 26.39 -1.24 -11.30
N PRO A 128 26.91 -1.37 -10.06
CA PRO A 128 27.91 -0.45 -9.55
C PRO A 128 29.19 -0.48 -10.40
N LYS A 129 29.51 0.62 -11.09
CA LYS A 129 30.73 0.74 -11.89
C LYS A 129 32.00 0.91 -11.05
N HIS A 130 31.85 1.48 -9.85
CA HIS A 130 32.94 1.66 -8.90
C HIS A 130 32.51 1.05 -7.58
N MET A 131 33.21 -0.01 -7.17
CA MET A 131 33.01 -0.61 -5.86
C MET A 131 33.76 0.23 -4.82
N LEU A 132 33.10 0.56 -3.71
CA LEU A 132 33.72 1.33 -2.62
C LEU A 132 34.99 0.66 -2.08
N ALA A 133 35.06 -0.68 -2.13
CA ALA A 133 36.27 -1.43 -1.79
C ALA A 133 37.47 -1.04 -2.67
N THR A 134 37.26 -0.81 -3.98
CA THR A 134 38.30 -0.40 -4.93
C THR A 134 38.81 1.03 -4.65
N VAL A 135 37.98 1.90 -4.08
CA VAL A 135 38.36 3.28 -3.68
C VAL A 135 39.15 3.27 -2.37
N LEU A 136 38.90 2.31 -1.47
CA LEU A 136 39.68 2.14 -0.25
C LEU A 136 41.02 1.44 -0.50
N GLU A 137 41.09 0.59 -1.52
CA GLU A 137 42.30 -0.13 -1.93
C GLU A 137 43.22 0.67 -2.86
N SER A 138 42.73 1.76 -3.47
CA SER A 138 43.61 2.67 -4.22
C SER A 138 44.56 3.37 -3.25
N PRO A 139 45.89 3.24 -3.40
CA PRO A 139 46.83 4.05 -2.64
C PRO A 139 46.49 5.51 -2.88
N GLN A 140 46.33 6.29 -1.80
CA GLN A 140 46.20 7.74 -1.90
C GLN A 140 47.46 8.29 -2.57
N GLU A 141 47.40 8.52 -3.89
CA GLU A 141 48.26 9.51 -4.51
C GLU A 141 47.78 10.88 -4.03
N LEU A 142 48.39 11.33 -2.92
CA LEU A 142 48.36 12.71 -2.47
C LEU A 142 49.05 13.58 -3.54
N ASN A 143 48.31 13.93 -4.59
CA ASN A 143 48.67 15.07 -5.44
C ASN A 143 48.09 16.32 -4.78
N ASP A 144 48.81 16.82 -3.78
CA ASP A 144 48.72 18.21 -3.31
C ASP A 144 49.27 19.12 -4.43
N GLU A 145 48.47 19.40 -5.45
CA GLU A 145 48.70 20.58 -6.30
C GLU A 145 47.70 21.67 -5.89
N ASP A 146 48.19 22.50 -4.97
CA ASP A 146 47.71 23.82 -4.60
C ASP A 146 47.69 24.73 -5.84
N GLU A 147 46.59 24.75 -6.59
CA GLU A 147 46.34 25.83 -7.57
C GLU A 147 45.61 26.99 -6.87
N GLY A 148 46.42 27.80 -6.19
CA GLY A 148 46.07 29.13 -5.74
C GLY A 148 45.67 30.08 -6.88
N PHE A 149 44.87 31.07 -6.50
CA PHE A 149 44.36 32.21 -7.25
C PHE A 149 45.18 32.72 -8.47
N TYR A 150 44.46 32.96 -9.57
CA TYR A 150 44.47 34.24 -10.30
C TYR A 150 43.07 34.57 -10.84
#